data_AF-A0A813ED17-F1
#
_entry.id   AF-A0A813ED17-F1
#
_cell.length_a   1.000
_cell.length_b   1.000
_cell.length_c   1.000
_cell.angle_alpha   90.00
_cell.angle_beta   90.00
_cell.angle_gamma   90.00
#
_symmetry.space_group_name_H-M   'P 1'
#
loop_
_entity.id
_entity.type
_entity.pdbx_description
1 polymer ?
#
loop_
_entity_poly.entity_id
_entity_poly.type
_entity_poly.pdbx_seq_one_letter_code
_entity_poly.pdbx_strand_id
1 'polypeptide(L)'
;ALAGCIIGIPDEITAISLVALGTSLPDTFASKQAATQDPYADASIGNVTGSNSVNVFLGLGLPWSVGAIYWAIQGRTEEWQARYSSTANFETFNTGGGKFVVLGGDLGYSVIIFTCGALLAILILYIRRKLFGGELGGPTVPKYITVVILVSLWLVYLALSAAKTLSSVGPCD
;
A
#
# COMPACT_ATOMS: atom_id res chain seq x y z
N ALA A 1 -2.39 -2.53 18.08
CA ALA A 1 -2.14 -2.25 19.49
C ALA A 1 -3.29 -2.79 20.36
N LEU A 2 -4.21 -1.99 20.91
CA LEU A 2 -5.15 -2.47 21.95
C LEU A 2 -6.16 -3.57 21.52
N ALA A 3 -6.69 -3.53 20.30
CA ALA A 3 -7.65 -4.53 19.82
C ALA A 3 -6.99 -5.87 19.40
N GLY A 4 -5.72 -5.85 18.96
CA GLY A 4 -4.97 -7.05 18.56
C GLY A 4 -4.60 -7.93 19.75
N CYS A 5 -4.20 -7.33 20.87
CA CYS A 5 -3.90 -8.03 22.11
C CYS A 5 -5.11 -8.78 22.71
N ILE A 6 -6.34 -8.32 22.48
CA ILE A 6 -7.55 -8.96 23.03
C ILE A 6 -7.94 -10.21 22.20
N ILE A 7 -7.55 -10.26 20.93
CA ILE A 7 -7.95 -11.31 19.97
C ILE A 7 -6.80 -12.28 19.66
N GLY A 8 -5.58 -12.01 20.17
CA GLY A 8 -4.41 -12.88 19.96
C GLY A 8 -3.86 -12.84 18.52
N ILE A 9 -4.13 -11.75 17.79
CA ILE A 9 -3.66 -11.55 16.41
C ILE A 9 -2.43 -10.62 16.46
N PRO A 10 -1.33 -10.96 15.74
CA PRO A 10 -0.14 -10.10 15.64
C PRO A 10 -0.49 -8.64 15.30
N ASP A 11 0.22 -7.71 15.93
CA ASP A 11 -0.03 -6.27 15.77
C ASP A 11 0.18 -5.81 14.31
N GLU A 12 1.08 -6.46 13.56
CA GLU A 12 1.24 -6.24 12.12
C GLU A 12 -0.02 -6.61 11.33
N ILE A 13 -0.63 -7.75 11.64
CA ILE A 13 -1.81 -8.24 10.91
C ILE A 13 -3.03 -7.36 11.23
N THR A 14 -3.19 -6.93 12.48
CA THR A 14 -4.29 -6.00 12.83
C THR A 14 -4.08 -4.62 12.23
N ALA A 15 -2.85 -4.10 12.22
CA ALA A 15 -2.54 -2.83 11.56
C ALA A 15 -2.80 -2.89 10.05
N ILE A 16 -2.33 -3.91 9.36
CA ILE A 16 -2.49 -4.05 7.90
C ILE A 16 -3.95 -4.34 7.54
N SER A 17 -4.65 -5.17 8.30
CA SER A 17 -6.01 -5.60 7.91
C SER A 17 -7.06 -4.57 8.31
N LEU A 18 -7.12 -4.17 9.60
CA LEU A 18 -8.19 -3.31 10.10
C LEU A 18 -8.00 -1.85 9.70
N VAL A 19 -6.77 -1.33 9.73
CA VAL A 19 -6.52 0.07 9.35
C VAL A 19 -6.60 0.23 7.84
N ALA A 20 -6.00 -0.66 7.05
CA ALA A 20 -6.07 -0.54 5.60
C ALA A 20 -7.46 -0.83 5.02
N LEU A 21 -8.24 -1.77 5.61
CA LEU A 21 -9.67 -1.91 5.27
C LEU A 21 -10.44 -0.65 5.69
N GLY A 22 -10.17 -0.11 6.88
CA GLY A 22 -10.86 1.08 7.40
C GLY A 22 -10.69 2.31 6.53
N THR A 23 -9.51 2.51 5.92
CA THR A 23 -9.26 3.64 5.02
C THR A 23 -9.76 3.38 3.60
N SER A 24 -9.66 2.15 3.09
CA SER A 24 -10.02 1.82 1.70
C SER A 24 -11.52 1.58 1.48
N LEU A 25 -12.28 1.27 2.53
CA LEU A 25 -13.73 1.03 2.43
C LEU A 25 -14.51 2.29 2.02
N PRO A 26 -14.33 3.47 2.68
CA PRO A 26 -14.93 4.72 2.22
C PRO A 26 -14.59 5.06 0.77
N ASP A 27 -13.31 4.89 0.37
CA ASP A 27 -12.86 5.13 -1.01
C ASP A 27 -13.55 4.20 -2.02
N THR A 28 -13.77 2.94 -1.63
CA THR A 28 -14.48 1.96 -2.46
C THR A 28 -15.95 2.34 -2.64
N PHE A 29 -16.63 2.77 -1.56
CA PHE A 29 -18.01 3.21 -1.63
C PHE A 29 -18.17 4.49 -2.44
N ALA A 30 -17.28 5.46 -2.27
CA ALA A 30 -17.24 6.69 -3.06
C ALA A 30 -17.01 6.40 -4.56
N SER A 31 -16.06 5.52 -4.88
CA SER A 31 -15.77 5.10 -6.26
C SER A 31 -16.98 4.38 -6.89
N LYS A 32 -17.61 3.47 -6.15
CA LYS A 32 -18.82 2.77 -6.61
C LYS A 32 -19.96 3.76 -6.87
N GLN A 33 -20.20 4.70 -5.95
CA GLN A 33 -21.24 5.71 -6.08
C GLN A 33 -20.99 6.58 -7.32
N ALA A 34 -19.76 7.07 -7.49
CA ALA A 34 -19.35 7.84 -8.66
C ALA A 34 -19.55 7.06 -9.97
N ALA A 35 -19.17 5.78 -10.00
CA ALA A 35 -19.36 4.93 -11.17
C ALA A 35 -20.83 4.67 -11.51
N THR A 36 -21.73 4.64 -10.51
CA THR A 36 -23.17 4.43 -10.76
C THR A 36 -23.91 5.70 -11.19
N GLN A 37 -23.39 6.88 -10.84
CA GLN A 37 -24.03 8.16 -11.14
C GLN A 37 -23.52 8.79 -12.44
N ASP A 38 -22.33 8.41 -12.91
CA ASP A 38 -21.71 8.91 -14.13
C ASP A 38 -21.91 7.92 -15.30
N PRO A 39 -22.45 8.34 -16.46
CA PRO A 39 -22.61 7.50 -17.65
C PRO A 39 -21.30 6.85 -18.15
N TYR A 40 -20.16 7.50 -17.95
CA TYR A 40 -18.85 7.04 -18.43
C TYR A 40 -17.94 6.53 -17.30
N ALA A 41 -18.38 6.66 -16.05
CA ALA A 41 -17.63 6.28 -14.85
C ALA A 41 -16.23 6.95 -14.72
N ASP A 42 -16.00 8.06 -15.41
CA ASP A 42 -14.73 8.81 -15.37
C ASP A 42 -14.51 9.39 -13.96
N ALA A 43 -15.59 9.79 -13.29
CA ALA A 43 -15.55 10.26 -11.90
C ALA A 43 -15.01 9.19 -10.93
N SER A 44 -15.26 7.90 -11.19
CA SER A 44 -14.72 6.81 -10.37
C SER A 44 -13.21 6.67 -10.52
N ILE A 45 -12.67 6.87 -11.73
CA ILE A 45 -11.22 6.82 -11.97
C ILE A 45 -10.53 7.99 -11.28
N GLY A 46 -11.14 9.19 -11.34
CA GLY A 46 -10.66 10.37 -10.62
C GLY A 46 -10.61 10.13 -9.11
N ASN A 47 -11.67 9.54 -8.53
CA ASN A 47 -11.72 9.22 -7.10
C ASN A 47 -10.64 8.21 -6.69
N VAL A 48 -10.53 7.07 -7.37
CA VAL A 48 -9.50 6.05 -7.05
C VAL A 48 -8.08 6.61 -7.17
N THR A 49 -7.81 7.36 -8.24
CA THR A 49 -6.47 7.94 -8.47
C THR A 49 -6.15 9.03 -7.45
N GLY A 50 -7.13 9.87 -7.11
CA GLY A 50 -6.99 10.93 -6.10
C GLY A 50 -6.74 10.37 -4.71
N SER A 51 -7.57 9.42 -4.26
CA SER A 51 -7.43 8.78 -2.94
C SER A 51 -6.08 8.05 -2.80
N ASN A 52 -5.66 7.30 -3.83
CA ASN A 52 -4.34 6.64 -3.81
C ASN A 52 -3.18 7.65 -3.76
N SER A 53 -3.31 8.78 -4.48
CA SER A 53 -2.30 9.83 -4.44
C SER A 53 -2.19 10.46 -3.05
N VAL A 54 -3.32 10.77 -2.41
CA VAL A 54 -3.35 11.29 -1.03
C VAL A 54 -2.76 10.29 -0.04
N ASN A 55 -3.08 9.00 -0.16
CA ASN A 55 -2.55 7.97 0.72
C ASN A 55 -1.02 7.85 0.63
N VAL A 56 -0.45 7.94 -0.57
CA VAL A 56 1.01 7.88 -0.75
C VAL A 56 1.67 9.20 -0.32
N PHE A 57 1.23 10.34 -0.84
CA PHE A 57 1.91 11.61 -0.61
C PHE A 57 1.66 12.16 0.80
N LEU A 58 0.42 12.17 1.27
CA LEU A 58 0.09 12.69 2.58
C LEU A 58 0.18 11.61 3.65
N GLY A 59 -0.28 10.38 3.36
CA GLY A 59 -0.23 9.28 4.32
C GLY A 59 1.19 8.80 4.64
N LEU A 60 2.04 8.60 3.62
CA LEU A 60 3.43 8.17 3.83
C LEU A 60 4.42 9.35 3.81
N GLY A 61 4.24 10.31 2.89
CA GLY A 61 5.20 11.39 2.68
C GLY A 61 5.25 12.43 3.80
N LEU A 62 4.12 12.80 4.41
CA LEU A 62 4.11 13.79 5.51
C LEU A 62 4.82 13.27 6.77
N PRO A 63 4.49 12.08 7.32
CA PRO A 63 5.18 11.57 8.50
C PRO A 63 6.69 11.41 8.28
N TRP A 64 7.08 10.95 7.09
CA TRP A 64 8.48 10.83 6.71
C TRP A 64 9.20 12.20 6.68
N SER A 65 8.56 13.21 6.09
CA SER A 65 9.10 14.57 6.03
C SER A 65 9.24 15.21 7.41
N VAL A 66 8.23 15.03 8.28
CA VAL A 66 8.27 15.52 9.66
C VAL A 66 9.42 14.86 10.44
N GLY A 67 9.57 13.53 10.30
CA GLY A 67 10.69 12.80 10.92
C GLY A 67 12.06 13.26 10.40
N ALA A 68 12.19 13.45 9.09
CA ALA A 68 13.42 13.94 8.46
C ALA A 68 13.80 15.35 8.97
N ILE A 69 12.84 16.28 9.04
CA ILE A 69 13.07 17.64 9.55
C ILE A 69 13.44 17.62 11.03
N TYR A 70 12.71 16.84 11.84
CA TYR A 70 12.98 16.73 13.28
C TYR A 70 14.44 16.30 13.55
N TRP A 71 14.89 15.23 12.89
CA TRP A 71 16.25 14.74 13.08
C TRP A 71 17.32 15.65 12.42
N ALA A 72 16.98 16.34 11.35
CA ALA A 72 17.86 17.35 10.74
C ALA A 72 18.11 18.54 11.68
N ILE A 73 17.10 18.96 12.45
CA ILE A 73 17.24 20.05 13.44
C ILE A 73 17.97 19.55 14.69
N GLN A 74 17.60 18.37 15.20
CA GLN A 74 18.09 17.90 16.48
C GLN A 74 19.52 17.36 16.44
N GLY A 75 19.97 16.91 15.27
CA GLY A 75 21.32 16.40 15.10
C GLY A 75 21.53 15.03 15.75
N ARG A 76 22.80 14.68 15.99
CA ARG A 76 23.20 13.36 16.48
C ARG A 76 23.21 13.35 18.01
N THR A 77 22.06 13.14 18.62
CA THR A 77 21.93 12.99 20.08
C THR A 77 22.25 11.56 20.54
N GLU A 78 22.46 11.36 21.85
CA GLU A 78 22.61 10.01 22.43
C GLU A 78 21.37 9.15 22.17
N GLU A 79 20.18 9.74 22.24
CA GLU A 79 18.91 9.09 21.89
C GLU A 79 18.87 8.65 20.42
N TRP A 80 19.39 9.47 19.49
CA TRP A 80 19.50 9.10 18.08
C TRP A 80 20.39 7.87 17.91
N GLN A 81 21.53 7.84 18.60
CA GLN A 81 22.46 6.69 18.54
C GLN A 81 21.82 5.43 19.10
N ALA A 82 21.08 5.53 20.20
CA ALA A 82 20.34 4.39 20.76
C ALA A 82 19.29 3.86 19.76
N ARG A 83 18.55 4.76 19.10
CA ARG A 83 17.46 4.42 18.18
C ARG A 83 17.91 3.81 16.85
N TYR A 84 19.05 4.23 16.29
CA TYR A 84 19.54 3.77 14.98
C TYR A 84 20.81 2.91 15.06
N SER A 85 21.17 2.43 16.25
CA SER A 85 22.38 1.64 16.52
C SER A 85 22.55 0.41 15.62
N SER A 86 21.47 -0.29 15.28
CA SER A 86 21.47 -1.49 14.42
C SER A 86 21.38 -1.20 12.91
N THR A 87 21.05 0.04 12.54
CA THR A 87 20.77 0.45 11.15
C THR A 87 21.89 1.32 10.57
N ALA A 88 22.66 1.98 11.44
CA ALA A 88 23.79 2.81 11.04
C ALA A 88 25.04 1.95 10.83
N ASN A 89 25.24 1.45 9.60
CA ASN A 89 26.60 1.11 9.16
C ASN A 89 27.44 2.38 9.29
N PHE A 90 28.34 2.38 10.27
CA PHE A 90 29.02 3.55 10.83
C PHE A 90 29.78 4.38 9.78
N GLU A 91 30.10 3.79 8.62
CA GLU A 91 30.79 4.45 7.51
C GLU A 91 29.88 5.34 6.62
N THR A 92 28.60 5.00 6.41
CA THR A 92 27.70 5.76 5.50
C THR A 92 27.22 7.08 6.11
N PHE A 93 27.23 7.22 7.44
CA PHE A 93 26.74 8.39 8.17
C PHE A 93 27.85 9.24 8.81
N ASN A 94 29.12 8.99 8.47
CA ASN A 94 30.26 9.71 9.06
C ASN A 94 30.35 11.19 8.61
N THR A 95 29.48 11.63 7.71
CA THR A 95 29.38 13.01 7.22
C THR A 95 28.07 13.68 7.69
N GLY A 96 28.17 14.33 8.85
CA GLY A 96 27.30 15.43 9.29
C GLY A 96 25.89 15.06 9.79
N GLY A 97 25.65 15.36 11.07
CA GLY A 97 24.30 15.48 11.68
C GLY A 97 23.52 14.18 11.90
N GLY A 98 22.47 14.26 12.71
CA GLY A 98 21.47 13.19 12.84
C GLY A 98 20.59 13.15 11.61
N LYS A 99 20.25 11.95 11.12
CA LYS A 99 19.42 11.76 9.93
C LYS A 99 18.29 10.80 10.26
N PHE A 100 17.12 11.00 9.66
CA PHE A 100 16.03 10.04 9.77
C PHE A 100 16.35 8.82 8.91
N VAL A 101 16.57 7.67 9.54
CA VAL A 101 16.96 6.43 8.84
C VAL A 101 15.80 5.45 8.86
N VAL A 102 15.41 4.99 7.67
CA VAL A 102 14.35 4.00 7.49
C VAL A 102 14.91 2.88 6.62
N LEU A 103 14.84 1.65 7.11
CA LEU A 103 15.23 0.47 6.35
C LEU A 103 14.20 0.21 5.25
N GLY A 104 14.65 0.05 4.01
CA GLY A 104 13.76 -0.22 2.87
C GLY A 104 13.06 -1.58 2.92
N GLY A 105 13.56 -2.53 3.73
CA GLY A 105 12.97 -3.85 3.93
C GLY A 105 12.62 -4.57 2.62
N ASP A 106 11.50 -5.28 2.61
CA ASP A 106 10.97 -5.98 1.43
C ASP A 106 10.11 -5.07 0.51
N LEU A 107 10.11 -3.75 0.70
CA LEU A 107 9.26 -2.81 -0.04
C LEU A 107 9.44 -2.95 -1.56
N GLY A 108 10.67 -3.13 -2.02
CA GLY A 108 10.98 -3.30 -3.44
C GLY A 108 10.32 -4.54 -4.05
N TYR A 109 10.24 -5.64 -3.30
CA TYR A 109 9.59 -6.87 -3.75
C TYR A 109 8.08 -6.67 -3.94
N SER A 110 7.43 -6.06 -2.95
CA SER A 110 5.99 -5.75 -3.01
C SER A 110 5.66 -4.82 -4.17
N VAL A 111 6.48 -3.80 -4.42
CA VAL A 111 6.30 -2.87 -5.55
C VAL A 111 6.37 -3.62 -6.89
N ILE A 112 7.33 -4.53 -7.07
CA ILE A 112 7.46 -5.30 -8.32
C ILE A 112 6.21 -6.16 -8.59
N ILE A 113 5.75 -6.91 -7.59
CA ILE A 113 4.54 -7.74 -7.75
C ILE A 113 3.32 -6.88 -8.03
N PHE A 114 3.17 -5.76 -7.32
CA PHE A 114 2.09 -4.81 -7.55
C PHE A 114 2.13 -4.28 -8.99
N THR A 115 3.29 -3.84 -9.49
CA THR A 115 3.43 -3.33 -10.85
C THR A 115 3.10 -4.41 -11.89
N CYS A 116 3.59 -5.64 -11.73
CA CYS A 116 3.24 -6.75 -12.63
C CYS A 116 1.74 -7.06 -12.61
N GLY A 117 1.14 -7.11 -11.42
CA GLY A 117 -0.30 -7.34 -11.25
C GLY A 117 -1.15 -6.20 -11.86
N ALA A 118 -0.73 -4.95 -11.68
CA ALA A 118 -1.39 -3.78 -12.25
C ALA A 118 -1.35 -3.78 -13.79
N LEU A 119 -0.21 -4.13 -14.40
CA LEU A 119 -0.09 -4.26 -15.86
C LEU A 119 -1.01 -5.36 -16.39
N LEU A 120 -1.08 -6.50 -15.70
CA LEU A 120 -1.99 -7.59 -16.06
C LEU A 120 -3.47 -7.17 -15.92
N ALA A 121 -3.83 -6.46 -14.85
CA ALA A 121 -5.17 -5.92 -14.67
C ALA A 121 -5.56 -4.94 -15.78
N ILE A 122 -4.66 -4.02 -16.13
CA ILE A 122 -4.86 -3.07 -17.24
C ILE A 122 -5.01 -3.82 -18.57
N LEU A 123 -4.19 -4.85 -18.81
CA LEU A 123 -4.29 -5.68 -20.01
C LEU A 123 -5.65 -6.39 -20.09
N ILE A 124 -6.14 -6.94 -18.98
CA ILE A 124 -7.46 -7.57 -18.91
C ILE A 124 -8.57 -6.56 -19.24
N LEU A 125 -8.51 -5.36 -18.66
CA LEU A 125 -9.48 -4.29 -18.94
C LEU A 125 -9.40 -3.81 -20.40
N TYR A 126 -8.19 -3.72 -20.96
CA TYR A 126 -7.97 -3.38 -22.37
C TYR A 126 -8.58 -4.42 -23.31
N ILE A 127 -8.35 -5.72 -23.04
CA ILE A 127 -8.95 -6.82 -23.82
C ILE A 127 -10.48 -6.76 -23.71
N ARG A 128 -11.00 -6.54 -22.50
CA ARG A 128 -12.44 -6.42 -22.26
C ARG A 128 -13.05 -5.25 -23.03
N ARG A 129 -12.36 -4.11 -23.10
CA ARG A 129 -12.78 -2.97 -23.93
C ARG A 129 -12.88 -3.33 -25.41
N LYS A 130 -11.93 -4.12 -25.93
CA LYS A 130 -11.94 -4.55 -27.35
C LYS A 130 -13.01 -5.60 -27.65
N LEU A 131 -13.29 -6.51 -26.72
CA LEU A 131 -14.26 -7.59 -26.93
C LEU A 131 -15.72 -7.18 -26.64
N PHE A 132 -15.95 -6.37 -25.60
CA PHE A 132 -17.30 -6.08 -25.09
C PHE A 132 -17.68 -4.60 -25.13
N GLY A 133 -16.79 -3.73 -25.63
CA GLY A 133 -17.05 -2.29 -25.79
C GLY A 133 -17.04 -1.48 -24.49
N GLY A 134 -16.72 -2.08 -23.34
CA GLY A 134 -16.70 -1.38 -22.05
C GLY A 134 -15.78 -2.02 -21.01
N GLU A 135 -15.21 -1.20 -20.14
CA GLU A 135 -14.25 -1.59 -19.11
C GLU A 135 -14.96 -2.02 -17.80
N LEU A 136 -15.99 -1.27 -17.39
CA LEU A 136 -16.74 -1.51 -16.15
C LEU A 136 -18.14 -2.12 -16.41
N GLY A 137 -18.73 -1.85 -17.58
CA GLY A 137 -20.06 -2.31 -18.01
C GLY A 137 -20.06 -3.51 -18.97
N GLY A 138 -21.19 -3.71 -19.67
CA GLY A 138 -21.36 -4.81 -20.63
C GLY A 138 -22.13 -6.01 -20.07
N PRO A 139 -22.07 -7.17 -20.74
CA PRO A 139 -22.91 -8.33 -20.40
C PRO A 139 -22.62 -8.84 -18.98
N THR A 140 -23.68 -9.25 -18.28
CA THR A 140 -23.65 -9.56 -16.85
C THR A 140 -22.65 -10.67 -16.49
N VAL A 141 -22.59 -11.74 -17.30
CA VAL A 141 -21.71 -12.90 -17.07
C VAL A 141 -20.22 -12.53 -17.18
N PRO A 142 -19.70 -11.99 -18.30
CA PRO A 142 -18.28 -11.62 -18.42
C PRO A 142 -17.87 -10.51 -17.45
N LYS A 143 -18.81 -9.64 -17.03
CA LYS A 143 -18.56 -8.67 -15.96
C LYS A 143 -18.16 -9.36 -14.66
N TYR A 144 -18.96 -10.31 -14.17
CA TYR A 144 -18.68 -11.01 -12.91
C TYR A 144 -17.41 -11.87 -13.00
N ILE A 145 -17.15 -12.52 -14.15
CA ILE A 145 -15.91 -13.26 -14.37
C ILE A 145 -14.69 -12.32 -14.24
N THR A 146 -14.74 -11.15 -14.87
CA THR A 146 -13.65 -10.17 -14.79
C THR A 146 -13.44 -9.70 -13.34
N VAL A 147 -14.51 -9.45 -12.59
CA VAL A 147 -14.42 -9.08 -11.16
C VAL A 147 -13.73 -10.17 -10.35
N VAL A 148 -14.11 -11.45 -10.52
CA VAL A 148 -13.48 -12.56 -9.81
C VAL A 148 -11.99 -12.64 -10.12
N ILE A 149 -11.60 -12.47 -11.39
CA ILE A 149 -10.19 -12.48 -11.79
C ILE A 149 -9.43 -11.32 -11.13
N LEU A 150 -9.95 -10.10 -11.17
CA LEU A 150 -9.29 -8.93 -10.57
C LEU A 150 -9.18 -9.04 -9.04
N VAL A 151 -10.20 -9.56 -8.37
CA VAL A 151 -10.15 -9.83 -6.92
C VAL A 151 -9.13 -10.92 -6.61
N SER A 152 -9.06 -11.98 -7.41
CA SER A 152 -8.06 -13.04 -7.22
C SER A 152 -6.63 -12.54 -7.41
N LEU A 153 -6.40 -11.65 -8.40
CA LEU A 153 -5.09 -11.00 -8.59
C LEU A 153 -4.68 -10.17 -7.38
N TRP A 154 -5.62 -9.44 -6.78
CA TRP A 154 -5.38 -8.69 -5.54
C TRP A 154 -5.06 -9.61 -4.36
N LEU A 155 -5.80 -10.71 -4.19
CA LEU A 155 -5.52 -11.70 -3.14
C LEU A 155 -4.15 -12.36 -3.32
N VAL A 156 -3.76 -12.68 -4.56
CA VAL A 156 -2.43 -13.23 -4.87
C VAL A 156 -1.34 -12.23 -4.52
N TYR A 157 -1.51 -10.95 -4.86
CA TYR A 157 -0.58 -9.89 -4.45
C TYR A 157 -0.42 -9.84 -2.93
N LEU A 158 -1.53 -9.81 -2.18
CA LEU A 158 -1.50 -9.80 -0.72
C LEU A 158 -0.79 -11.04 -0.15
N ALA A 159 -1.12 -12.22 -0.66
CA ALA A 159 -0.54 -13.47 -0.20
C ALA A 159 0.98 -13.52 -0.45
N LEU A 160 1.44 -13.14 -1.64
CA LEU A 160 2.87 -13.15 -1.98
C LEU A 160 3.64 -12.08 -1.19
N SER A 161 3.08 -10.88 -1.04
CA SER A 161 3.69 -9.83 -0.22
C SER A 161 3.79 -10.26 1.24
N ALA A 162 2.72 -10.83 1.81
CA ALA A 162 2.70 -11.29 3.19
C ALA A 162 3.65 -12.47 3.40
N ALA A 163 3.66 -13.46 2.50
CA ALA A 163 4.56 -14.61 2.60
C ALA A 163 6.03 -14.19 2.59
N LYS A 164 6.40 -13.21 1.76
CA LYS A 164 7.77 -12.67 1.76
C LYS A 164 8.11 -12.01 3.08
N THR A 165 7.26 -11.13 3.60
CA THR A 165 7.47 -10.47 4.89
C THR A 165 7.57 -11.49 6.03
N LEU A 166 6.67 -12.49 6.09
CA LEU A 166 6.72 -13.55 7.10
C LEU A 166 7.95 -14.45 6.99
N SER A 167 8.56 -14.57 5.81
CA SER A 167 9.82 -15.30 5.66
C SER A 167 11.04 -14.49 6.10
N SER A 168 10.92 -13.16 6.11
CA SER A 168 11.99 -12.23 6.50
C SER A 168 11.97 -11.92 8.01
N VAL A 169 10.81 -12.06 8.65
CA VAL A 169 10.62 -11.93 10.10
C VAL A 169 10.64 -13.33 10.71
N GLY A 170 11.66 -13.65 11.53
CA GLY A 170 11.68 -14.90 12.27
C GLY A 170 10.43 -15.06 13.15
N PRO A 171 10.08 -16.27 13.60
CA PRO A 171 8.96 -16.44 14.53
C PRO A 171 9.26 -15.66 15.83
N CYS A 172 8.56 -14.54 16.00
CA CYS A 172 8.64 -13.62 17.13
C CYS A 172 9.96 -12.83 17.26
N ASP A 173 10.00 -11.64 16.66
CA ASP A 173 10.75 -10.48 17.16
C ASP A 173 9.82 -9.25 17.14
#